data_AF-A0A4R8DFG0-F1
#
_entry.id   AF-A0A4R8DFG0-F1
#
_cell.length_a   1.000
_cell.length_b   1.000
_cell.length_c   1.000
_cell.angle_alpha   90.00
_cell.angle_beta   90.00
_cell.angle_gamma   90.00
#
_symmetry.space_group_name_H-M   'P 1'
#
loop_
_entity.id
_entity.type
_entity.pdbx_description
1 polymer ?
#
loop_
_entity_poly.entity_id
_entity_poly.type
_entity_poly.pdbx_seq_one_letter_code
_entity_poly.pdbx_strand_id
1 'polypeptide(L)'
;MNKILKAALLVMMAAACKVESNLKAPVEPVKKITGTWQIVDATENGTDLMQWFDFTKFRITFADSTYTLDSLLPFMVSANGKWKVDDPQYPFSITLTPTDSAAVVSPLSFPVVGGVRNMILTFSPGCNKNSYQYTLQPVTQ
;
A
#
# COMPACT_ATOMS: atom_id res chain seq x y z
N MET A 1 -41.82 48.37 -15.60
CA MET A 1 -40.39 48.32 -15.23
C MET A 1 -40.04 47.17 -14.26
N ASN A 2 -40.85 46.93 -13.22
CA ASN A 2 -40.53 45.95 -12.16
C ASN A 2 -40.54 44.45 -12.58
N LYS A 3 -41.28 44.08 -13.62
CA LYS A 3 -41.34 42.68 -14.12
C LYS A 3 -40.13 42.29 -14.97
N ILE A 4 -39.59 43.23 -15.73
CA ILE A 4 -38.42 43.01 -16.60
C ILE A 4 -37.15 42.87 -15.75
N LEU A 5 -37.02 43.68 -14.70
CA LEU A 5 -35.90 43.60 -13.75
C LEU A 5 -35.88 42.27 -12.99
N LYS A 6 -37.06 41.77 -12.58
CA LYS A 6 -37.19 40.46 -11.92
C LYS A 6 -36.86 39.30 -12.85
N ALA A 7 -37.26 39.37 -14.12
CA ALA A 7 -36.94 38.36 -15.12
C ALA A 7 -35.42 38.33 -15.43
N ALA A 8 -34.78 39.50 -15.55
CA ALA A 8 -33.35 39.58 -15.78
C ALA A 8 -32.53 39.02 -14.61
N LEU A 9 -32.97 39.25 -13.36
CA LEU A 9 -32.32 38.71 -12.17
C LEU A 9 -32.41 37.18 -12.08
N LEU A 10 -33.53 36.59 -12.51
CA LEU A 10 -33.71 35.13 -12.55
C LEU A 10 -32.83 34.45 -13.60
N VAL A 11 -32.64 35.09 -14.76
CA VAL A 11 -31.77 34.58 -15.84
C VAL A 11 -30.29 34.65 -15.44
N MET A 12 -29.87 35.68 -14.71
CA MET A 12 -28.48 35.79 -14.23
C MET A 12 -28.11 34.72 -13.19
N MET A 13 -29.05 34.29 -12.34
CA MET A 13 -28.80 33.19 -11.39
C MET A 13 -28.67 31.83 -12.07
N ALA A 14 -29.40 31.59 -13.17
CA ALA A 14 -29.32 30.33 -13.91
C ALA A 14 -27.99 30.18 -14.69
N ALA A 15 -27.33 31.29 -15.04
CA ALA A 15 -26.03 31.29 -15.72
C ALA A 15 -24.83 31.13 -14.77
N ALA A 16 -25.02 31.25 -13.46
CA ALA A 16 -23.96 31.16 -12.46
C ALA A 16 -23.51 29.72 -12.16
N CYS A 17 -24.26 28.71 -12.62
CA CYS A 17 -23.92 27.30 -12.43
C CYS A 17 -23.14 26.76 -13.63
N LYS A 18 -21.93 27.27 -13.86
CA LYS A 18 -20.96 26.57 -14.72
C LYS A 18 -20.24 25.54 -13.85
N VAL A 19 -20.60 24.27 -14.00
CA VAL A 19 -19.79 23.16 -13.48
C VAL A 19 -18.44 23.25 -14.17
N GLU A 20 -17.36 23.48 -13.42
CA GLU A 20 -16.01 23.45 -13.95
C GLU A 20 -15.68 22.02 -14.37
N SER A 21 -15.91 21.70 -15.64
CA SER A 21 -15.61 20.40 -16.26
C SER A 21 -14.11 20.17 -16.49
N ASN A 22 -13.25 21.10 -16.04
CA ASN A 22 -11.80 21.06 -16.23
C ASN A 22 -11.04 20.43 -15.09
N LEU A 23 -11.70 19.95 -14.04
CA LEU A 23 -11.06 19.09 -13.06
C LEU A 23 -10.95 17.68 -13.65
N LYS A 24 -9.90 17.45 -14.45
CA LYS A 24 -9.41 16.09 -14.65
C LYS A 24 -9.24 15.50 -13.25
N ALA A 25 -9.98 14.43 -12.95
CA ALA A 25 -9.79 13.72 -11.70
C ALA A 25 -8.28 13.45 -11.52
N PRO A 26 -7.71 13.71 -10.33
CA PRO A 26 -6.31 13.41 -10.09
C PRO A 26 -6.04 11.96 -10.49
N VAL A 27 -5.15 11.74 -11.45
CA VAL A 27 -4.75 10.38 -11.83
C VAL A 27 -3.87 9.86 -10.70
N GLU A 28 -4.36 8.85 -9.99
CA GLU A 28 -3.57 8.24 -8.94
C GLU A 28 -2.34 7.54 -9.56
N PRO A 29 -1.13 7.81 -9.05
CA PRO A 29 0.06 7.14 -9.55
C PRO A 29 0.07 5.66 -9.15
N VAL A 30 0.41 4.80 -10.11
CA VAL A 30 0.61 3.36 -9.89
C VAL A 30 1.58 3.15 -8.72
N LYS A 31 1.19 2.31 -7.75
CA LYS A 31 2.04 2.00 -6.60
C LYS A 31 3.19 1.11 -7.07
N LYS A 32 4.43 1.60 -6.95
CA LYS A 32 5.63 0.83 -7.29
C LYS A 32 5.97 -0.14 -6.15
N ILE A 33 5.80 -1.44 -6.39
CA ILE A 33 6.19 -2.53 -5.47
C ILE A 33 7.58 -3.07 -5.82
N THR A 34 7.92 -3.09 -7.11
CA THR A 34 9.24 -3.53 -7.59
C THR A 34 10.37 -2.76 -6.91
N GLY A 35 11.35 -3.49 -6.43
CA GLY A 35 12.49 -2.96 -5.68
C GLY A 35 12.81 -3.79 -4.45
N THR A 36 13.86 -3.38 -3.75
CA THR A 36 14.31 -3.98 -2.49
C THR A 36 13.75 -3.20 -1.32
N TRP A 37 13.22 -3.91 -0.34
CA TRP A 37 12.60 -3.34 0.85
C TRP A 37 13.24 -3.90 2.12
N GLN A 38 13.29 -3.08 3.15
CA GLN A 38 13.75 -3.43 4.49
C GLN A 38 12.65 -3.19 5.52
N ILE A 39 12.62 -3.98 6.58
CA ILE A 39 11.70 -3.76 7.71
C ILE A 39 12.27 -2.64 8.57
N VAL A 40 11.44 -1.65 8.89
CA VAL A 40 11.79 -0.52 9.76
C VAL A 40 10.94 -0.44 11.03
N ASP A 41 9.84 -1.19 11.06
CA ASP A 41 8.98 -1.33 12.22
C ASP A 41 8.23 -2.67 12.12
N ALA A 42 8.00 -3.32 13.25
CA ALA A 42 7.39 -4.64 13.34
C ALA A 42 6.64 -4.77 14.66
N THR A 43 5.37 -5.17 14.61
CA THR A 43 4.54 -5.36 15.80
C THR A 43 3.83 -6.71 15.81
N GLU A 44 3.59 -7.27 16.99
CA GLU A 44 2.71 -8.40 17.26
C GLU A 44 1.58 -7.94 18.18
N ASN A 45 0.34 -7.96 17.68
CA ASN A 45 -0.83 -7.46 18.41
C ASN A 45 -0.63 -6.03 18.96
N GLY A 46 0.11 -5.19 18.21
CA GLY A 46 0.47 -3.83 18.61
C GLY A 46 1.68 -3.71 19.54
N THR A 47 2.26 -4.83 19.96
CA THR A 47 3.49 -4.85 20.77
C THR A 47 4.71 -4.76 19.86
N ASP A 48 5.61 -3.81 20.12
CA ASP A 48 6.83 -3.57 19.33
C ASP A 48 7.83 -4.73 19.42
N LEU A 49 8.14 -5.35 18.27
CA LEU A 49 9.09 -6.46 18.14
C LEU A 49 10.54 -6.00 17.92
N MET A 50 10.76 -4.72 17.60
CA MET A 50 12.07 -4.18 17.24
C MET A 50 13.08 -4.26 18.41
N GLN A 51 12.58 -4.40 19.65
CA GLN A 51 13.41 -4.58 20.84
C GLN A 51 13.96 -6.00 21.00
N TRP A 52 13.33 -7.00 20.34
CA TRP A 52 13.66 -8.42 20.53
C TRP A 52 14.35 -9.04 19.33
N PHE A 53 14.19 -8.46 18.14
CA PHE A 53 14.74 -9.01 16.90
C PHE A 53 15.51 -7.94 16.12
N ASP A 54 16.67 -8.33 15.59
CA ASP A 54 17.44 -7.50 14.67
C ASP A 54 16.91 -7.65 13.24
N PHE A 55 16.07 -6.70 12.81
CA PHE A 55 15.53 -6.65 11.45
C PHE A 55 16.46 -5.99 10.43
N THR A 56 17.61 -5.44 10.85
CA THR A 56 18.45 -4.59 9.99
C THR A 56 19.00 -5.31 8.76
N LYS A 57 19.13 -6.64 8.83
CA LYS A 57 19.61 -7.50 7.74
C LYS A 57 18.50 -8.05 6.84
N PHE A 58 17.23 -7.90 7.22
CA PHE A 58 16.14 -8.43 6.41
C PHE A 58 15.99 -7.63 5.12
N ARG A 59 15.97 -8.34 3.99
CA ARG A 59 15.64 -7.77 2.69
C ARG A 59 14.65 -8.67 1.98
N ILE A 60 13.67 -8.04 1.36
CA ILE A 60 12.82 -8.66 0.35
C ILE A 60 12.94 -7.86 -0.93
N THR A 61 13.22 -8.55 -2.04
CA THR A 61 13.33 -7.91 -3.36
C THR A 61 12.23 -8.43 -4.27
N PHE A 62 11.39 -7.53 -4.78
CA PHE A 62 10.35 -7.83 -5.77
C PHE A 62 10.84 -7.46 -7.18
N ALA A 63 10.85 -8.42 -8.10
CA ALA A 63 11.23 -8.23 -9.50
C ALA A 63 10.51 -9.22 -10.42
N ASP A 64 10.01 -8.77 -11.58
CA ASP A 64 9.47 -9.62 -12.65
C ASP A 64 8.54 -10.75 -12.16
N SER A 65 7.55 -10.41 -11.31
CA SER A 65 6.60 -11.35 -10.66
C SER A 65 7.22 -12.41 -9.73
N THR A 66 8.50 -12.27 -9.40
CA THR A 66 9.23 -13.08 -8.41
C THR A 66 9.70 -12.24 -7.23
N TYR A 67 9.90 -12.88 -6.09
CA TYR A 67 10.53 -12.26 -4.93
C TYR A 67 11.63 -13.14 -4.35
N THR A 68 12.60 -12.49 -3.73
CA THR A 68 13.70 -13.12 -2.98
C THR A 68 13.77 -12.59 -1.56
N LEU A 69 14.15 -13.46 -0.62
CA LEU A 69 14.40 -13.15 0.78
C LEU A 69 15.89 -13.36 1.08
N ASP A 70 16.54 -12.37 1.69
CA ASP A 70 17.96 -12.46 2.05
C ASP A 70 18.17 -12.81 3.54
N SER A 71 17.11 -13.09 4.30
CA SER A 71 17.16 -13.37 5.74
C SER A 71 16.09 -14.37 6.18
N LEU A 72 16.41 -15.18 7.19
CA LEU A 72 15.53 -16.18 7.81
C LEU A 72 14.69 -15.63 8.98
N LEU A 73 14.55 -14.31 9.12
CA LEU A 73 13.67 -13.77 10.16
C LEU A 73 12.22 -14.24 9.95
N PRO A 74 11.45 -14.44 11.04
CA PRO A 74 10.04 -14.76 10.94
C PRO A 74 9.30 -13.72 10.09
N PHE A 75 8.82 -14.17 8.93
CA PHE A 75 8.08 -13.39 7.95
C PHE A 75 6.89 -14.23 7.47
N MET A 76 5.95 -13.62 6.74
CA MET A 76 4.74 -14.31 6.27
C MET A 76 5.01 -15.53 5.37
N VAL A 77 6.21 -15.63 4.81
CA VAL A 77 6.70 -16.73 3.97
C VAL A 77 8.18 -16.98 4.29
N SER A 78 8.64 -18.23 4.16
CA SER A 78 10.00 -18.66 4.53
C SER A 78 10.95 -18.91 3.36
N ALA A 79 10.45 -18.89 2.12
CA ALA A 79 11.23 -19.18 0.92
C ALA A 79 10.95 -18.14 -0.17
N ASN A 80 11.84 -18.09 -1.15
CA ASN A 80 11.65 -17.31 -2.37
C ASN A 80 10.41 -17.80 -3.13
N GLY A 81 9.90 -16.98 -4.05
CA GLY A 81 8.72 -17.38 -4.78
C GLY A 81 8.21 -16.37 -5.79
N LYS A 82 6.92 -16.47 -6.07
CA LYS A 82 6.19 -15.57 -6.97
C LYS A 82 5.32 -14.63 -6.17
N TRP A 83 5.10 -13.43 -6.69
CA TRP A 83 4.16 -12.48 -6.11
C TRP A 83 3.20 -11.94 -7.16
N LYS A 84 2.03 -11.52 -6.70
CA LYS A 84 1.05 -10.77 -7.48
C LYS A 84 0.24 -9.87 -6.56
N VAL A 85 -0.36 -8.85 -7.13
CA VAL A 85 -1.39 -8.04 -6.47
C VAL A 85 -2.76 -8.36 -7.03
N ASP A 86 -3.80 -7.99 -6.30
CA ASP A 86 -5.19 -8.09 -6.73
C ASP A 86 -5.53 -7.15 -7.89
N ASP A 87 -5.03 -5.92 -7.85
CA ASP A 87 -5.19 -4.92 -8.91
C ASP A 87 -3.85 -4.25 -9.23
N PRO A 88 -3.39 -4.24 -10.51
CA PRO A 88 -2.09 -3.68 -10.88
C PRO A 88 -2.03 -2.14 -10.78
N GLN A 89 -3.18 -1.45 -10.78
CA GLN A 89 -3.27 0.00 -10.67
C GLN A 89 -3.53 0.45 -9.23
N TYR A 90 -4.41 -0.27 -8.51
CA TYR A 90 -4.86 0.05 -7.15
C TYR A 90 -4.76 -1.15 -6.20
N PRO A 91 -3.54 -1.61 -5.86
CA PRO A 91 -3.37 -2.83 -5.10
C PRO A 91 -3.79 -2.66 -3.63
N PHE A 92 -4.71 -3.51 -3.17
CA PHE A 92 -5.16 -3.59 -1.77
C PHE A 92 -4.66 -4.85 -1.07
N SER A 93 -4.18 -5.82 -1.83
CA SER A 93 -3.59 -7.04 -1.30
C SER A 93 -2.44 -7.53 -2.16
N ILE A 94 -1.50 -8.22 -1.51
CA ILE A 94 -0.41 -8.94 -2.16
C ILE A 94 -0.52 -10.42 -1.83
N THR A 95 -0.37 -11.27 -2.84
CA THR A 95 -0.24 -12.72 -2.68
C THR A 95 1.23 -13.08 -2.88
N LEU A 96 1.83 -13.76 -1.90
CA LEU A 96 3.14 -14.39 -2.02
C LEU A 96 2.95 -15.90 -2.13
N THR A 97 3.48 -16.50 -3.19
CA THR A 97 3.49 -17.94 -3.42
C THR A 97 4.93 -18.45 -3.29
N PRO A 98 5.36 -18.85 -2.08
CA PRO A 98 6.68 -19.45 -1.87
C PRO A 98 6.81 -20.79 -2.61
N THR A 99 8.04 -21.23 -2.86
CA THR A 99 8.30 -22.49 -3.58
C THR A 99 8.00 -23.75 -2.78
N ASP A 100 7.98 -23.65 -1.45
CA ASP A 100 7.93 -24.79 -0.52
C ASP A 100 6.59 -24.92 0.24
N SER A 101 5.68 -23.98 0.07
CA SER A 101 4.45 -23.89 0.87
C SER A 101 3.32 -23.20 0.11
N ALA A 102 2.14 -23.17 0.72
CA ALA A 102 0.95 -22.57 0.11
C ALA A 102 1.07 -21.05 -0.02
N ALA A 103 0.29 -20.48 -0.93
CA ALA A 103 0.23 -19.04 -1.10
C ALA A 103 -0.35 -18.35 0.15
N VAL A 104 0.25 -17.21 0.51
CA VAL A 104 -0.18 -16.37 1.64
C VAL A 104 -0.59 -15.00 1.10
N VAL A 105 -1.73 -14.49 1.58
CA VAL A 105 -2.27 -13.20 1.19
C VAL A 105 -2.13 -12.22 2.36
N SER A 106 -1.65 -11.02 2.08
CA SER A 106 -1.58 -9.92 3.03
C SER A 106 -2.37 -8.73 2.48
N PRO A 107 -3.17 -8.04 3.32
CA PRO A 107 -3.56 -6.66 3.03
C PRO A 107 -2.32 -5.81 2.75
N LEU A 108 -2.47 -4.82 1.88
CA LEU A 108 -1.39 -3.98 1.40
C LEU A 108 -1.76 -2.50 1.58
N SER A 109 -0.89 -1.74 2.23
CA SER A 109 -1.06 -0.30 2.43
C SER A 109 0.23 0.45 2.16
N PHE A 110 0.13 1.68 1.65
CA PHE A 110 1.27 2.50 1.26
C PHE A 110 1.27 3.90 1.92
N PRO A 111 1.36 4.00 3.26
CA PRO A 111 1.40 5.29 3.93
C PRO A 111 2.70 6.02 3.59
N VAL A 112 2.64 7.36 3.56
CA VAL A 112 3.81 8.22 3.40
C VAL A 112 4.17 8.80 4.76
N VAL A 113 5.36 8.48 5.26
CA VAL A 113 5.88 8.96 6.55
C VAL A 113 7.23 9.59 6.30
N GLY A 114 7.41 10.86 6.72
CA GLY A 114 8.67 11.58 6.51
C GLY A 114 9.06 11.74 5.03
N GLY A 115 8.09 11.78 4.12
CA GLY A 115 8.33 11.87 2.67
C GLY A 115 8.69 10.53 2.00
N VAL A 116 8.82 9.44 2.76
CA VAL A 116 9.09 8.10 2.23
C VAL A 116 7.78 7.33 2.15
N ARG A 117 7.53 6.70 0.99
CA ARG A 117 6.40 5.78 0.81
C ARG A 117 6.77 4.41 1.37
N ASN A 118 6.11 4.04 2.45
CA ASN A 118 6.29 2.74 3.08
C ASN A 118 5.34 1.71 2.44
N MET A 119 5.55 0.45 2.77
CA MET A 119 4.65 -0.66 2.47
C MET A 119 4.35 -1.40 3.77
N ILE A 120 3.08 -1.52 4.14
CA ILE A 120 2.67 -2.26 5.33
C ILE A 120 2.09 -3.60 4.91
N LEU A 121 2.55 -4.66 5.56
CA LEU A 121 2.04 -6.02 5.42
C LEU A 121 1.50 -6.51 6.76
N THR A 122 0.37 -7.21 6.72
CA THR A 122 -0.30 -7.76 7.90
C THR A 122 -0.59 -9.24 7.69
N PHE A 123 -0.20 -10.07 8.65
CA PHE A 123 -0.33 -11.52 8.53
C PHE A 123 -0.46 -12.21 9.89
N SER A 124 -1.05 -13.41 9.88
CA SER A 124 -1.20 -14.27 11.06
C SER A 124 -0.67 -15.66 10.73
N PRO A 125 0.51 -16.06 11.24
CA PRO A 125 1.02 -17.40 11.02
C PRO A 125 0.17 -18.43 11.76
N GLY A 126 -0.60 -19.22 11.00
CA GLY A 126 -1.26 -20.46 11.45
C GLY A 126 -2.52 -20.35 12.33
N CYS A 127 -2.70 -19.29 13.12
CA CYS A 127 -3.87 -19.11 14.00
C CYS A 127 -4.25 -17.63 14.15
N ASN A 128 -5.55 -17.32 14.22
CA ASN A 128 -6.07 -15.94 14.35
C ASN A 128 -5.83 -15.26 15.71
N LYS A 129 -4.91 -15.80 16.54
CA LYS A 129 -4.62 -15.26 17.88
C LYS A 129 -3.64 -14.09 17.80
N ASN A 130 -2.67 -14.17 16.88
CA ASN A 130 -1.61 -13.17 16.76
C ASN A 130 -1.66 -12.55 15.36
N SER A 131 -1.70 -11.22 15.32
CA SER A 131 -1.61 -10.41 14.11
C SER A 131 -0.27 -9.70 14.11
N TYR A 132 0.51 -9.94 13.07
CA TYR A 132 1.78 -9.29 12.84
C TYR A 132 1.58 -8.17 11.83
N GLN A 133 2.16 -7.01 12.09
CA GLN A 133 2.19 -5.89 11.15
C GLN A 133 3.63 -5.42 10.98
N TYR A 134 4.16 -5.56 9.77
CA TYR A 134 5.51 -5.10 9.42
C TYR A 134 5.41 -3.90 8.49
N THR A 135 6.16 -2.85 8.82
CA THR A 135 6.32 -1.66 7.99
C THR A 135 7.66 -1.77 7.27
N LEU A 136 7.58 -1.76 5.94
CA LEU A 136 8.72 -1.84 5.06
C LEU A 136 9.00 -0.48 4.40
N GLN A 137 10.27 -0.16 4.26
CA GLN A 137 10.75 0.99 3.49
C GLN A 137 11.57 0.54 2.31
N PRO A 138 11.52 1.27 1.17
CA PRO A 138 12.41 1.01 0.06
C PRO A 138 13.85 1.23 0.52
N VAL A 139 14.75 0.35 0.13
CA VAL A 139 16.19 0.56 0.28
C VAL A 139 16.60 1.54 -0.81
N THR A 140 16.74 2.82 -0.46
CA THR A 140 17.43 3.79 -1.32
C THR A 140 18.91 3.42 -1.38
N GLN A 141 19.41 3.17 -2.59
CA GLN A 141 20.85 3.17 -2.86
C GLN A 141 21.39 4.60 -2.80
#